data_AF-A0A9I9E1D4-F1
#
_entry.id   AF-A0A9I9E1D4-F1
#
_cell.length_a   1.000
_cell.length_b   1.000
_cell.length_c   1.000
_cell.angle_alpha   90.00
_cell.angle_beta   90.00
_cell.angle_gamma   90.00
#
_symmetry.space_group_name_H-M   'P 1'
#
loop_
_entity.id
_entity.type
_entity.pdbx_description
1 polymer ?
#
loop_
_entity_poly.entity_id
_entity_poly.type
_entity_poly.pdbx_seq_one_letter_code
_entity_poly.pdbx_strand_id
1 'polypeptide(L)'
;LVNTRFVNQLQQAFQTLNHHLFQKVPTLSSRVTGAIHYFQRVYEEAKKYHHELQRLIKQEMERNEYAAHLANPEFIFFLASALATFPIFGAWMFLSSWFSR
;
A
#
# COMPACT_ATOMS: atom_id res chain seq x y z
N LEU A 1 28.90 -46.19 -18.50
CA LEU A 1 27.46 -46.04 -18.83
C LEU A 1 26.63 -45.34 -17.74
N VAL A 2 27.00 -45.40 -16.46
CA VAL A 2 26.23 -44.77 -15.35
C VAL A 2 26.32 -43.23 -15.34
N ASN A 3 27.45 -42.66 -15.78
CA ASN A 3 27.68 -41.20 -15.74
C ASN A 3 26.77 -40.40 -16.69
N THR A 4 26.54 -40.89 -17.91
CA THR A 4 25.72 -40.19 -18.91
C THR A 4 24.23 -40.14 -18.55
N ARG A 5 23.70 -41.16 -17.86
CA ARG A 5 22.30 -41.17 -17.40
C ARG A 5 22.07 -40.12 -16.32
N PHE A 6 22.99 -40.01 -15.36
CA PHE A 6 22.92 -39.01 -14.30
C PHE A 6 23.01 -37.58 -14.86
N VAL A 7 23.95 -37.33 -15.77
CA VAL A 7 24.10 -36.03 -16.44
C VAL A 7 22.84 -35.64 -17.21
N ASN A 8 22.24 -36.57 -17.95
CA ASN A 8 21.01 -36.30 -18.70
C ASN A 8 19.80 -35.99 -17.79
N GLN A 9 19.67 -36.69 -16.66
CA GLN A 9 18.61 -36.41 -15.68
C GLN A 9 18.79 -35.04 -15.03
N LEU A 10 20.03 -34.68 -14.70
CA LEU A 10 20.34 -33.39 -14.09
C LEU A 10 20.09 -32.24 -15.08
N GLN A 11 20.43 -32.45 -16.36
CA GLN A 11 20.15 -31.50 -17.43
C GLN A 11 18.64 -31.32 -17.67
N GLN A 12 17.87 -32.41 -17.68
CA GLN A 12 16.40 -32.34 -17.77
C GLN A 12 15.80 -31.59 -16.57
N ALA A 13 16.21 -31.92 -15.35
CA ALA A 13 15.72 -31.25 -14.15
C ALA A 13 16.00 -29.73 -14.19
N PHE A 14 17.19 -29.34 -14.66
CA PHE A 14 17.57 -27.94 -14.82
C PHE A 14 16.72 -27.23 -15.89
N GLN A 15 16.47 -27.89 -17.03
CA GLN A 15 15.61 -27.35 -18.10
C GLN A 15 14.15 -27.18 -17.66
N THR A 16 13.60 -28.16 -16.95
CA THR A 16 12.23 -28.10 -16.42
C THR A 16 12.09 -26.98 -15.38
N LEU A 17 13.07 -26.85 -14.47
CA LEU A 17 13.09 -25.77 -13.49
C LEU A 17 13.17 -24.39 -14.16
N ASN A 18 14.09 -24.22 -15.13
CA ASN A 18 14.22 -22.98 -15.86
C ASN A 18 12.94 -22.62 -16.63
N HIS A 19 12.31 -23.58 -17.30
CA HIS A 19 11.07 -23.32 -18.03
C HIS A 19 9.94 -22.85 -17.09
N HIS A 20 9.80 -23.51 -15.95
CA HIS A 20 8.79 -23.17 -14.95
C HIS A 20 9.07 -21.81 -14.27
N LEU A 21 10.34 -21.51 -13.97
CA LEU A 21 10.74 -20.18 -13.46
C LEU A 21 10.53 -19.08 -14.49
N PHE A 22 10.89 -19.32 -15.75
CA PHE A 22 10.71 -18.36 -16.85
C PHE A 22 9.24 -18.05 -17.12
N GLN A 23 8.32 -19.01 -16.85
CA GLN A 23 6.89 -18.75 -16.90
C GLN A 23 6.36 -18.04 -15.65
N LYS A 24 6.86 -18.38 -14.45
CA LYS A 24 6.36 -17.80 -13.19
C LYS A 24 6.87 -16.40 -12.91
N VAL A 25 8.14 -16.10 -13.18
CA VAL A 25 8.75 -14.80 -12.87
C VAL A 25 8.02 -13.64 -13.57
N PRO A 26 7.68 -13.69 -14.87
CA PRO A 26 6.93 -12.63 -15.52
C PRO A 26 5.53 -12.44 -14.94
N THR A 27 4.84 -13.52 -14.53
CA THR A 27 3.49 -13.42 -13.94
C THR A 27 3.50 -12.92 -12.49
N LEU A 28 4.57 -13.19 -11.74
CA LEU A 28 4.78 -12.61 -10.42
C LEU A 28 5.11 -11.12 -10.58
N SER A 29 6.03 -10.81 -11.49
CA SER A 29 6.42 -9.43 -11.81
C SER A 29 5.21 -8.61 -12.26
N SER A 30 4.37 -9.14 -13.16
CA SER A 30 3.19 -8.42 -13.63
C SER A 30 2.15 -8.19 -12.52
N ARG A 31 1.97 -9.16 -11.61
CA ARG A 31 1.10 -9.01 -10.43
C ARG A 31 1.63 -7.94 -9.48
N VAL A 32 2.93 -7.94 -9.18
CA VAL A 32 3.56 -6.91 -8.34
C VAL A 32 3.45 -5.54 -8.99
N THR A 33 3.74 -5.43 -10.29
CA THR A 33 3.58 -4.18 -11.05
C THR A 33 2.12 -3.69 -11.04
N GLY A 34 1.15 -4.59 -11.21
CA GLY A 34 -0.27 -4.28 -11.11
C GLY A 34 -0.66 -3.76 -9.72
N ALA A 35 -0.17 -4.40 -8.66
CA ALA A 35 -0.39 -3.95 -7.29
C ALA A 35 0.23 -2.57 -7.04
N ILE A 36 1.47 -2.34 -7.48
CA ILE A 36 2.14 -1.03 -7.36
C ILE A 36 1.34 0.06 -8.07
N HIS A 37 0.91 -0.17 -9.32
CA HIS A 37 0.10 0.81 -10.04
C HIS A 37 -1.24 1.09 -9.37
N TYR A 38 -1.87 0.05 -8.82
CA TYR A 38 -3.10 0.23 -8.05
C TYR A 38 -2.84 1.09 -6.79
N PHE A 39 -1.81 0.79 -6.01
CA PHE A 39 -1.44 1.59 -4.84
C PHE A 39 -1.06 3.02 -5.19
N GLN A 40 -0.37 3.24 -6.31
CA GLN A 40 -0.08 4.59 -6.82
C GLN A 40 -1.37 5.37 -7.09
N ARG A 41 -2.36 4.75 -7.76
CA ARG A 41 -3.65 5.41 -8.01
C ARG A 41 -4.40 5.74 -6.72
N VAL A 42 -4.45 4.78 -5.79
CA VAL A 42 -5.07 4.99 -4.48
C VAL A 42 -4.37 6.11 -3.71
N TYR A 43 -3.04 6.16 -3.75
CA TYR A 43 -2.25 7.21 -3.11
C TYR A 43 -2.52 8.58 -3.71
N GLU A 44 -2.54 8.72 -5.04
CA GLU A 44 -2.86 9.99 -5.68
C GLU A 44 -4.27 10.46 -5.35
N GLU A 45 -5.24 9.55 -5.27
CA GLU A 45 -6.61 9.90 -4.87
C GLU A 45 -6.69 10.30 -3.40
N ALA A 46 -6.01 9.56 -2.52
CA ALA A 46 -5.90 9.90 -1.11
C ALA A 46 -5.24 11.27 -0.90
N LYS A 47 -4.24 11.63 -1.73
CA LYS A 47 -3.59 12.93 -1.71
C LYS A 47 -4.55 14.07 -2.09
N LYS A 48 -5.37 13.88 -3.13
CA LYS A 48 -6.42 14.87 -3.48
C LYS A 48 -7.41 15.05 -2.35
N TYR A 49 -7.90 13.95 -1.79
CA TYR A 49 -8.82 13.97 -0.66
C TYR A 49 -8.20 14.65 0.56
N HIS A 50 -6.92 14.40 0.83
CA HIS A 50 -6.19 15.05 1.91
C HIS A 50 -6.13 16.58 1.71
N HIS A 51 -5.86 17.06 0.50
CA HIS A 51 -5.88 18.50 0.21
C HIS A 51 -7.28 19.11 0.33
N GLU A 52 -8.33 18.39 -0.07
CA GLU A 52 -9.71 18.83 0.13
C GLU A 52 -10.05 18.92 1.63
N LEU A 53 -9.65 17.92 2.40
CA LEU A 53 -9.84 17.89 3.85
C LEU A 53 -9.07 19.03 4.54
N GLN A 54 -7.85 19.34 4.11
CA GLN A 54 -7.11 20.51 4.60
C GLN A 54 -7.87 21.82 4.35
N ARG A 55 -8.50 21.98 3.17
CA ARG A 55 -9.31 23.17 2.87
C ARG A 55 -10.53 23.28 3.78
N LEU A 56 -11.23 22.17 4.00
CA LEU A 56 -12.41 22.14 4.89
C LEU A 56 -12.03 22.46 6.33
N ILE A 57 -10.96 21.83 6.84
CA ILE A 57 -10.44 22.09 8.18
C ILE A 57 -10.07 23.57 8.32
N LYS A 58 -9.32 24.11 7.36
CA LYS A 58 -8.93 25.53 7.37
C LYS A 58 -10.15 26.44 7.45
N GLN A 59 -11.15 26.21 6.59
CA GLN A 59 -12.38 27.00 6.56
C GLN A 59 -13.15 26.94 7.89
N GLU A 60 -13.28 25.76 8.49
CA GLU A 60 -13.97 25.61 9.77
C GLU A 60 -13.16 26.22 10.94
N MET A 61 -11.84 26.10 10.91
CA MET A 61 -10.98 26.70 11.92
C MET A 61 -10.99 28.23 11.85
N GLU A 62 -10.92 28.81 10.66
CA GLU A 62 -11.00 30.27 10.46
C GLU A 62 -12.38 30.85 10.86
N ARG A 63 -13.45 30.06 10.75
CA ARG A 63 -14.80 30.45 11.18
C ARG A 63 -14.97 30.45 12.70
N ASN A 64 -14.11 29.76 13.43
CA ASN A 64 -14.20 29.61 14.88
C ASN A 64 -13.11 30.45 15.56
N GLU A 65 -13.49 31.45 16.36
CA GLU A 65 -12.55 32.35 17.04
C GLU A 65 -11.50 31.62 17.91
N TYR A 66 -11.86 30.47 18.49
CA TYR A 66 -10.97 29.63 19.30
C TYR A 66 -10.07 28.71 18.47
N ALA A 67 -10.42 28.42 17.22
CA ALA A 67 -9.60 27.56 16.36
C ALA A 67 -8.79 28.38 15.35
N ALA A 68 -9.17 29.64 15.10
CA ALA A 68 -8.51 30.54 14.17
C ALA A 68 -7.02 30.73 14.51
N HIS A 69 -6.68 30.81 15.80
CA HIS A 69 -5.28 30.91 16.24
C HIS A 69 -4.47 29.63 16.03
N LEU A 70 -5.12 28.48 15.79
CA LEU A 70 -4.48 27.20 15.48
C LEU A 70 -4.45 26.91 13.97
N ALA A 71 -5.03 27.76 13.12
CA ALA A 71 -5.17 27.54 11.68
C ALA A 71 -3.86 27.72 10.88
N ASN A 72 -2.73 27.31 11.47
CA ASN A 72 -1.45 27.28 10.78
C ASN A 72 -1.39 26.07 9.81
N PRO A 73 -0.70 26.20 8.66
CA PRO A 73 -0.65 25.16 7.64
C PRO A 73 -0.14 23.80 8.14
N GLU A 74 0.84 23.80 9.05
CA GLU A 74 1.44 22.60 9.62
C GLU A 74 0.44 21.84 10.49
N PHE A 75 -0.28 22.53 11.36
CA PHE A 75 -1.33 21.95 12.20
C PHE A 75 -2.48 21.43 11.36
N ILE A 76 -2.92 22.18 10.34
CA ILE A 76 -3.97 21.74 9.41
C ILE A 76 -3.55 20.45 8.69
N PHE A 77 -2.28 20.34 8.26
CA PHE A 77 -1.72 19.12 7.68
C PHE A 77 -1.76 17.94 8.66
N PHE A 78 -1.32 18.13 9.91
CA PHE A 78 -1.36 17.08 10.92
C PHE A 78 -2.79 16.64 11.24
N LEU A 79 -3.72 17.60 11.39
CA LEU A 79 -5.11 17.31 11.69
C LEU A 79 -5.81 16.59 10.54
N ALA A 80 -5.60 17.02 9.30
CA ALA A 80 -6.10 16.32 8.10
C ALA A 80 -5.54 14.89 8.02
N SER A 81 -4.27 14.70 8.36
CA SER A 81 -3.62 13.38 8.36
C SER A 81 -4.21 12.48 9.44
N ALA A 82 -4.42 13.02 10.65
CA ALA A 82 -5.02 12.30 11.76
C ALA A 82 -6.46 11.88 11.43
N LEU A 83 -7.28 12.79 10.89
CA LEU A 83 -8.65 12.47 10.50
C LEU A 83 -8.75 11.41 9.40
N ALA A 84 -7.79 11.38 8.47
CA ALA A 84 -7.72 10.33 7.46
C ALA A 84 -7.23 8.97 8.00
N THR A 85 -6.26 8.96 8.90
CA THR A 85 -5.60 7.74 9.39
C THR A 85 -6.29 7.10 10.59
N PHE A 86 -6.90 7.90 11.47
CA PHE A 86 -7.53 7.43 12.70
C PHE A 86 -8.65 6.40 12.47
N PRO A 87 -9.55 6.55 11.47
CA PRO A 87 -10.56 5.54 11.18
C PRO A 87 -9.95 4.20 10.72
N ILE A 88 -8.88 4.26 9.92
CA ILE A 88 -8.17 3.07 9.42
C ILE A 88 -7.51 2.34 10.60
N PHE A 89 -6.77 3.07 11.44
CA PHE A 89 -6.14 2.52 12.63
C PHE A 89 -7.18 1.95 13.62
N GLY A 90 -8.29 2.65 13.84
CA GLY A 90 -9.37 2.21 14.72
C GLY A 90 -10.01 0.92 14.22
N ALA A 91 -10.36 0.86 12.92
CA ALA A 91 -10.90 -0.35 12.31
C ALA A 91 -9.91 -1.53 12.37
N TRP A 92 -8.62 -1.28 12.11
CA TRP A 92 -7.57 -2.29 12.23
C TRP A 92 -7.47 -2.84 13.66
N MET A 93 -7.35 -1.97 14.66
CA MET A 93 -7.27 -2.39 16.07
C MET A 93 -8.52 -3.17 16.48
N PHE A 94 -9.71 -2.69 16.12
CA PHE A 94 -10.97 -3.37 16.40
C PHE A 94 -11.00 -4.78 15.80
N LEU A 95 -10.73 -4.91 14.51
CA LEU A 95 -10.69 -6.22 13.83
C LEU A 95 -9.62 -7.13 14.42
N SER A 96 -8.41 -6.62 14.69
CA SER A 96 -7.36 -7.42 15.31
C SER A 96 -7.74 -7.93 16.69
N SER A 97 -8.46 -7.12 17.48
CA SER A 97 -8.94 -7.51 18.80
C SER A 97 -10.03 -8.57 18.73
N TRP A 98 -10.87 -8.52 17.69
CA TRP A 98 -11.93 -9.49 17.44
C TRP A 98 -11.36 -10.86 17.08
N PHE A 99 -10.35 -10.93 16.21
CA PHE A 99 -9.71 -12.17 15.82
C PHE A 99 -8.70 -12.71 16.85
N SER A 100 -8.32 -11.90 17.84
CA SER A 100 -7.44 -12.32 18.94
C SER A 100 -8.20 -12.84 20.16
N ARG A 101 -9.54 -12.83 20.13
CA ARG A 101 -10.42 -13.46 21.12
C ARG A 101 -10.76 -14.88 20.70
#